data_AF-A0A349FG08-F1
#
_entry.id   AF-A0A349FG08-F1
#
_cell.length_a   1.000
_cell.length_b   1.000
_cell.length_c   1.000
_cell.angle_alpha   90.00
_cell.angle_beta   90.00
_cell.angle_gamma   90.00
#
_symmetry.space_group_name_H-M   'P 1'
#
loop_
_entity.id
_entity.type
_entity.pdbx_description
1 polymer ?
#
loop_
_entity_poly.entity_id
_entity_poly.type
_entity_poly.pdbx_seq_one_letter_code
_entity_poly.pdbx_strand_id
1 'polypeptide(L)' 'EVDKQLSWLLQYAPSRLTGTGSCVFAEFLSKNDAQSVFEQLSDNVSAFVAKGNNVSPLYQTLANYRLAHNSSI' A
#
# COMPACT_ATOMS: atom_id res chain seq x y z
N GLU A 1 8.60 -7.69 17.68
CA GLU A 1 8.49 -6.60 16.67
C GLU A 1 7.20 -6.65 15.88
N VAL A 2 6.91 -7.74 15.13
CA VAL A 2 5.66 -7.85 14.34
C VAL A 2 4.40 -7.62 15.17
N ASP A 3 4.29 -8.25 16.34
CA ASP A 3 3.15 -8.10 17.25
C ASP A 3 2.94 -6.66 17.74
N LYS A 4 4.03 -5.93 17.99
CA LYS A 4 4.00 -4.51 18.38
C LYS A 4 3.44 -3.64 17.26
N GLN A 5 3.90 -3.85 16.02
CA GLN A 5 3.44 -3.07 14.87
C GLN A 5 1.99 -3.40 14.52
N LEU A 6 1.59 -4.67 14.62
CA LEU A 6 0.20 -5.08 14.42
C LEU A 6 -0.72 -4.47 15.48
N SER A 7 -0.35 -4.56 16.77
CA SER A 7 -1.09 -3.97 17.88
C SER A 7 -1.17 -2.45 17.79
N TRP A 8 -0.14 -1.80 17.25
CA TRP A 8 -0.17 -0.36 16.97
C TRP A 8 -1.19 -0.02 15.88
N LEU A 9 -1.16 -0.69 14.73
CA LEU A 9 -2.09 -0.43 13.63
C LEU A 9 -3.56 -0.73 13.97
N LEU A 10 -3.82 -1.77 14.79
CA LEU A 10 -5.17 -2.15 15.21
C LEU A 10 -5.91 -1.05 16.01
N GLN A 11 -5.20 -0.05 16.53
CA GLN A 11 -5.81 1.11 17.19
C GLN A 11 -6.46 2.08 16.19
N TYR A 12 -6.10 1.99 14.91
CA TYR A 12 -6.50 2.95 13.87
C TYR A 12 -7.40 2.34 12.79
N ALA A 13 -7.15 1.07 12.42
CA ALA A 13 -7.89 0.40 11.36
C ALA A 13 -7.77 -1.13 11.41
N PRO A 14 -8.68 -1.88 10.75
CA PRO A 14 -8.53 -3.32 10.56
C PRO A 14 -7.17 -3.65 9.95
N SER A 15 -6.41 -4.49 10.64
CA SER A 15 -4.99 -4.72 10.34
C SER A 15 -4.65 -6.19 10.35
N ARG A 16 -3.77 -6.60 9.43
CA ARG A 16 -3.38 -8.00 9.23
C ARG A 16 -1.93 -8.13 8.80
N LEU A 17 -1.40 -9.33 8.96
CA LEU A 17 -0.12 -9.76 8.39
C LEU A 17 -0.32 -10.16 6.92
N THR A 18 0.68 -9.92 6.08
CA THR A 18 0.67 -10.34 4.67
C THR A 18 1.78 -11.35 4.36
N GLY A 19 1.48 -12.34 3.52
CA GLY A 19 2.37 -13.49 3.30
C GLY A 19 2.63 -14.26 4.60
N THR A 20 3.90 -14.61 4.83
CA THR A 20 4.38 -15.16 6.12
C THR A 20 5.04 -14.10 7.00
N GLY A 21 4.88 -12.82 6.66
CA GLY A 21 5.50 -11.70 7.38
C GLY A 21 6.91 -11.37 6.88
N SER A 22 7.56 -10.34 7.43
CA SER A 22 7.21 -9.56 8.63
C SER A 22 6.27 -8.36 8.40
N CYS A 23 5.86 -8.08 7.18
CA CYS A 23 5.01 -6.93 6.86
C CYS A 23 3.59 -7.09 7.43
N VAL A 24 3.07 -5.98 7.95
CA VAL A 24 1.67 -5.81 8.37
C VAL A 24 1.07 -4.65 7.58
N PHE A 25 -0.25 -4.67 7.38
CA PHE A 25 -0.97 -3.61 6.70
C PHE A 25 -2.28 -3.30 7.41
N ALA A 26 -2.74 -2.07 7.24
CA ALA A 26 -4.04 -1.58 7.69
C ALA A 26 -4.83 -1.04 6.51
N GLU A 27 -6.15 -1.23 6.53
CA GLU A 27 -7.03 -0.80 5.44
C GLU A 27 -7.73 0.51 5.78
N PHE A 28 -7.67 1.46 4.84
CA PHE A 28 -8.33 2.76 4.95
C PHE A 28 -9.18 3.03 3.70
N LEU A 29 -10.31 3.70 3.89
CA LEU A 29 -11.20 4.08 2.79
C LEU A 29 -10.64 5.28 1.99
N SER A 30 -9.87 6.15 2.64
CA SER A 30 -9.29 7.34 2.00
C SER A 30 -7.77 7.38 2.15
N LYS A 31 -7.11 8.01 1.17
CA LYS A 31 -5.67 8.28 1.23
C LYS A 31 -5.32 9.19 2.41
N ASN A 32 -6.18 10.16 2.71
CA ASN A 32 -5.92 11.12 3.78
C ASN A 32 -5.90 10.43 5.15
N ASP A 33 -6.84 9.53 5.42
CA ASP A 33 -6.86 8.79 6.69
C ASP A 33 -5.60 7.94 6.86
N ALA A 34 -5.20 7.23 5.79
CA ALA A 34 -3.96 6.45 5.79
C ALA A 34 -2.72 7.32 6.02
N GLN A 35 -2.67 8.50 5.40
CA GLN A 35 -1.57 9.45 5.53
C GLN A 35 -1.49 10.05 6.93
N SER A 36 -2.62 10.41 7.54
CA SER A 36 -2.67 10.94 8.91
C SER A 36 -2.23 9.91 9.96
N VAL A 37 -2.47 8.62 9.73
CA VAL A 37 -1.93 7.55 10.59
C VAL A 37 -0.44 7.34 10.31
N PHE A 38 -0.02 7.34 9.04
CA PHE A 38 1.39 7.22 8.67
C PHE A 38 2.27 8.30 9.31
N GLU A 39 1.79 9.53 9.40
CA GLU A 39 2.49 10.66 10.04
C GLU A 39 2.66 10.53 11.55
N GLN A 40 1.93 9.61 12.21
CA GLN A 40 2.06 9.32 13.64
C GLN A 40 3.10 8.22 13.93
N LEU A 41 3.63 7.55 12.90
CA LEU A 41 4.64 6.50 13.07
C LEU A 41 5.94 7.09 13.61
N SER A 42 6.59 6.35 14.50
CA SER A 42 7.95 6.68 14.92
C SER A 42 8.95 6.49 13.78
N ASP A 43 9.99 7.32 13.72
CA ASP A 43 11.05 7.28 12.69
C ASP A 43 11.80 5.94 12.58
N ASN A 44 11.67 5.06 13.57
CA ASN A 44 12.32 3.76 13.60
C ASN A 44 11.56 2.67 12.82
N VAL A 45 10.43 3.00 12.17
CA VAL A 45 9.58 2.05 11.44
C VAL A 45 9.63 2.35 9.94
N SER A 46 9.96 1.34 9.13
CA SER A 46 9.87 1.44 7.67
C SER A 46 8.42 1.16 7.23
N ALA A 47 7.78 2.16 6.64
CA ALA A 47 6.40 2.06 6.17
C ALA A 47 6.18 2.93 4.92
N PHE A 48 5.06 2.69 4.25
CA PHE A 48 4.59 3.53 3.14
C PHE A 48 3.07 3.45 3.02
N VAL A 49 2.48 4.44 2.37
CA VAL A 49 1.06 4.43 1.98
C VAL A 49 0.94 4.05 0.51
N ALA A 50 0.10 3.06 0.20
CA ALA A 50 -0.18 2.65 -1.17
C ALA A 50 -1.66 2.36 -1.40
N LYS A 51 -2.10 2.47 -2.65
CA LYS A 51 -3.45 2.11 -3.08
C LYS A 51 -3.45 0.71 -3.67
N GLY A 52 -4.31 -0.18 -3.15
CA GLY A 52 -4.60 -1.46 -3.79
C GLY A 52 -5.28 -1.26 -5.14
N ASN A 53 -4.79 -1.94 -6.18
CA ASN A 53 -5.37 -1.89 -7.53
C ASN A 53 -5.70 -3.30 -8.00
N ASN A 54 -6.91 -3.48 -8.54
CA ASN A 54 -7.38 -4.77 -9.05
C ASN A 54 -6.71 -5.15 -10.39
N VAL A 55 -6.15 -4.17 -11.10
CA VAL A 55 -5.39 -4.39 -12.33
C VAL A 55 -3.92 -4.11 -12.03
N SER A 56 -3.06 -5.08 -12.35
CA SER A 56 -1.62 -4.91 -12.16
C SER A 56 -1.11 -3.68 -12.93
N PRO A 57 -0.32 -2.79 -12.28
CA PRO A 57 0.31 -1.66 -12.96
C PRO A 57 1.11 -2.08 -14.20
N LEU A 58 1.73 -3.27 -14.18
CA LEU A 58 2.47 -3.81 -15.32
C LEU A 58 1.59 -3.96 -16.57
N TYR A 59 0.36 -4.47 -16.42
CA TYR A 59 -0.56 -4.63 -17.54
C TYR A 59 -1.04 -3.27 -18.07
N GLN A 60 -1.25 -2.29 -17.19
CA GLN A 60 -1.59 -0.92 -17.59
C GLN A 60 -0.45 -0.30 -18.40
N THR A 61 0.80 -0.43 -17.93
CA THR A 61 1.99 0.06 -18.64
C THR A 61 2.13 -0.61 -20.01
N LEU A 62 1.93 -1.92 -20.10
CA LEU A 62 2.00 -2.66 -21.37
C LEU A 62 0.92 -2.20 -22.37
N ALA A 63 -0.31 -1.98 -21.90
CA ALA A 63 -1.38 -1.45 -22.74
C ALA A 63 -1.04 -0.06 -23.29
N ASN A 64 -0.57 0.85 -22.42
CA ASN A 64 -0.16 2.19 -22.81
C ASN A 64 0.99 2.17 -23.82
N TYR A 65 2.00 1.31 -23.60
CA TYR A 65 3.12 1.15 -24.50
C TYR A 65 2.68 0.73 -25.92
N ARG A 66 1.77 -0.25 -26.01
CA ARG A 66 1.21 -0.71 -27.29
C ARG A 66 0.40 0.37 -28.01
N LEU A 67 -0.41 1.14 -27.27
CA LEU A 67 -1.17 2.25 -27.85
C LEU A 67 -0.24 3.32 -28.44
N ALA A 68 0.83 3.68 -27.73
CA ALA A 68 1.80 4.66 -28.20
C ALA A 68 2.55 4.17 -29.47
N HIS A 69 2.90 2.88 -29.54
CA HIS A 69 3.59 2.31 -30.70
C HIS A 69 2.68 2.16 -31.93
N ASN A 70 1.43 1.74 -31.74
CA ASN A 70 0.49 1.61 -32.85
C ASN A 70 0.04 2.95 -33.45
N SER A 71 0.13 4.05 -32.68
CA SER A 71 -0.19 5.40 -33.16
C SER A 71 0.95 6.05 -33.94
N SER A 72 2.12 5.42 -33.97
CA SER A 72 3.34 5.92 -34.63
C SER A 72 3.65 5.23 -35.97
N ILE A 73 2.74 4.36 -36.45
CA ILE A 73 2.76 3.71 -37.76
C ILE A 73 1.59 4.27 -38.58
#